data_AF-A0A319E8B9-F1
#
_entry.id   AF-A0A319E8B9-F1
#
_cell.length_a   1.000
_cell.length_b   1.000
_cell.length_c   1.000
_cell.angle_alpha   90.00
_cell.angle_beta   90.00
_cell.angle_gamma   90.00
#
_symmetry.space_group_name_H-M   'P 1'
#
loop_
_entity.id
_entity.type
_entity.pdbx_description
1 polymer ?
#
loop_
_entity_poly.entity_id
_entity_poly.type
_entity_poly.pdbx_seq_one_letter_code
_entity_poly.pdbx_strand_id
1 'polypeptide(L)'
;MNPPFSFAGWLGQNQALLRPPVNNYCLYQGTDFVLMVVGGPNERNDYHSDMLLRVVENEAFKDIPIKEGEMFLLPGNTPHNPVREPGRSQVNRATHAGDS
;
A
#
# COMPACT_ATOMS: atom_id res chain seq x y z
N MET A 1 -10.59 17.00 10.91
CA MET A 1 -9.23 16.82 11.48
C MET A 1 -9.31 15.61 12.39
N ASN A 2 -8.56 14.54 12.10
CA ASN A 2 -8.63 13.32 12.93
C ASN A 2 -7.86 13.56 14.24
N PRO A 3 -8.42 13.17 15.39
CA PRO A 3 -7.69 13.28 16.65
C PRO A 3 -6.45 12.37 16.61
N PRO A 4 -5.38 12.72 17.35
CA PRO A 4 -4.23 11.84 17.50
C PRO A 4 -4.66 10.46 17.98
N PHE A 5 -4.07 9.40 17.43
CA PHE A 5 -4.33 8.03 17.85
C PHE A 5 -3.02 7.27 18.10
N SER A 6 -3.07 6.25 18.96
CA SER A 6 -1.92 5.39 19.20
C SER A 6 -1.76 4.39 18.05
N PHE A 7 -0.73 4.57 17.24
CA PHE A 7 -0.42 3.63 16.16
C PHE A 7 -0.12 2.22 16.71
N ALA A 8 0.63 2.11 17.81
CA ALA A 8 0.90 0.83 18.46
C ALA A 8 -0.39 0.16 18.98
N GLY A 9 -1.31 0.94 19.56
CA GLY A 9 -2.60 0.43 20.00
C GLY A 9 -3.47 -0.05 18.84
N TRP A 10 -3.50 0.73 17.75
CA TRP A 10 -4.18 0.33 16.52
C TRP A 10 -3.57 -0.94 15.92
N LEU A 11 -2.24 -1.03 15.82
CA LEU A 11 -1.54 -2.23 15.35
C LEU A 11 -1.94 -3.46 16.15
N GLY A 12 -1.92 -3.38 17.49
CA GLY A 12 -2.30 -4.50 18.35
C GLY A 12 -3.74 -5.00 18.12
N GLN A 13 -4.66 -4.09 17.77
CA GLN A 13 -6.06 -4.44 17.47
C GLN A 13 -6.27 -4.89 16.02
N ASN A 14 -5.40 -4.49 15.09
CA ASN A 14 -5.61 -4.62 13.66
C ASN A 14 -4.56 -5.49 12.95
N GLN A 15 -3.68 -6.21 13.69
CA GLN A 15 -2.74 -7.17 13.10
C GLN A 15 -3.41 -8.14 12.13
N ALA A 16 -4.68 -8.48 12.38
CA ALA A 16 -5.47 -9.35 11.54
C ALA A 16 -5.72 -8.84 10.11
N LEU A 17 -5.63 -7.52 9.88
CA LEU A 17 -5.75 -6.87 8.57
C LEU A 17 -4.42 -6.84 7.82
N LEU A 18 -3.31 -7.02 8.55
CA LEU A 18 -1.93 -6.92 8.11
C LEU A 18 -1.30 -8.31 7.91
N ARG A 19 -2.10 -9.26 7.42
CA ARG A 19 -1.69 -10.64 7.12
C ARG A 19 -2.28 -11.08 5.77
N PRO A 20 -1.82 -12.20 5.18
CA PRO A 20 -2.36 -12.70 3.92
C PRO A 20 -3.89 -12.84 3.92
N PRO A 21 -4.57 -12.64 2.76
CA PRO A 21 -4.01 -12.41 1.42
C PRO A 21 -3.75 -10.93 1.06
N VAL A 22 -4.26 -9.97 1.84
CA VAL A 22 -4.23 -8.54 1.47
C VAL A 22 -3.01 -7.83 2.04
N ASN A 23 -2.61 -8.12 3.28
CA ASN A 23 -1.34 -7.76 3.92
C ASN A 23 -0.94 -6.26 3.86
N ASN A 24 -1.88 -5.36 3.60
CA ASN A 24 -1.75 -3.91 3.71
C ASN A 24 -3.11 -3.33 4.10
N TYR A 25 -3.08 -2.11 4.62
CA TYR A 25 -4.29 -1.38 4.99
C TYR A 25 -4.14 0.11 4.69
N CYS A 26 -5.17 0.69 4.06
CA CYS A 26 -5.29 2.14 3.90
C CYS A 26 -5.77 2.76 5.21
N LEU A 27 -4.83 3.30 5.98
CA LEU A 27 -5.09 3.90 7.28
C LEU A 27 -5.73 5.29 7.14
N TYR A 28 -5.42 6.00 6.06
CA TYR A 28 -6.00 7.30 5.75
C TYR A 28 -6.02 7.52 4.24
N GLN A 29 -7.16 8.00 3.74
CA GLN A 29 -7.33 8.43 2.36
C GLN A 29 -7.87 9.87 2.37
N GLY A 30 -6.96 10.83 2.20
CA GLY A 30 -7.30 12.24 2.09
C GLY A 30 -7.15 12.77 0.67
N THR A 31 -7.57 14.01 0.48
CA THR A 31 -7.39 14.73 -0.79
C THR A 31 -5.91 14.96 -1.11
N ASP A 32 -5.09 15.20 -0.07
CA ASP A 32 -3.68 15.60 -0.22
C ASP A 32 -2.69 14.43 -0.10
N PHE A 33 -3.07 13.35 0.58
CA PHE A 33 -2.23 12.16 0.74
C PHE A 33 -3.02 10.92 1.13
N VAL A 34 -2.45 9.77 0.80
CA VAL A 34 -2.89 8.45 1.25
C VAL A 34 -1.81 7.84 2.15
N LEU A 35 -2.22 7.29 3.29
CA LEU A 35 -1.34 6.58 4.22
C LEU A 35 -1.67 5.09 4.19
N MET A 36 -0.69 4.29 3.79
CA MET A 36 -0.77 2.83 3.76
C MET A 36 0.14 2.22 4.84
N VAL A 37 -0.34 1.16 5.48
CA VAL A 37 0.44 0.35 6.42
C VAL A 37 0.62 -1.03 5.82
N VAL A 38 1.84 -1.56 5.86
CA VAL A 38 2.18 -2.88 5.29
C VAL A 38 2.53 -3.86 6.41
N GLY A 39 1.91 -5.04 6.37
CA GLY A 39 2.08 -6.09 7.37
C GLY A 39 3.16 -7.13 7.04
N GLY A 40 3.37 -8.05 7.97
CA GLY A 40 4.22 -9.23 7.81
C GLY A 40 3.98 -10.31 8.88
N PRO A 41 4.55 -11.52 8.71
CA PRO A 41 5.33 -11.94 7.54
C PRO A 41 4.42 -12.27 6.36
N ASN A 42 4.84 -11.87 5.15
CA ASN A 42 4.16 -12.25 3.91
C ASN A 42 4.55 -13.70 3.55
N GLU A 43 4.27 -14.67 4.41
CA GLU A 43 4.54 -16.09 4.16
C GLU A 43 3.47 -16.66 3.23
N ARG A 44 3.58 -16.31 1.95
CA ARG A 44 3.10 -17.18 0.88
C ARG A 44 4.27 -18.10 0.59
N ASN A 45 4.10 -19.41 0.79
CA ASN A 45 5.13 -20.47 0.84
C ASN A 45 6.09 -20.56 -0.36
N ASP A 46 5.95 -19.70 -1.35
CA ASP A 46 6.73 -19.63 -2.57
C ASP A 46 7.56 -18.33 -2.71
N TYR A 47 7.26 -17.24 -1.98
CA TYR A 47 7.98 -15.96 -2.14
C TYR A 47 7.95 -15.07 -0.89
N HIS A 48 9.13 -14.68 -0.36
CA HIS A 48 9.29 -13.51 0.51
C HIS A 48 9.16 -12.24 -0.34
N SER A 49 7.94 -11.80 -0.65
CA SER A 49 7.73 -10.63 -1.51
C SER A 49 7.42 -9.39 -0.70
N ASP A 50 8.39 -8.47 -0.65
CA ASP A 50 8.20 -7.05 -0.38
C ASP A 50 7.06 -6.50 -1.28
N MET A 51 6.33 -5.48 -0.81
CA MET A 51 5.37 -4.80 -1.68
C MET A 51 6.14 -3.92 -2.67
N LEU A 52 5.74 -3.93 -3.95
CA LEU A 52 6.11 -2.89 -4.89
C LEU A 52 4.91 -1.98 -5.11
N LEU A 53 5.03 -0.68 -4.83
CA LEU A 53 4.05 0.30 -5.25
C LEU A 53 4.50 0.90 -6.59
N ARG A 54 3.82 0.54 -7.67
CA ARG A 54 4.04 1.18 -8.97
C ARG A 54 3.27 2.48 -9.01
N VAL A 55 3.95 3.60 -9.24
CA VAL A 55 3.35 4.93 -9.39
C VAL A 55 3.62 5.50 -10.77
N VAL A 56 2.83 6.49 -11.20
CA VAL A 56 3.13 7.34 -12.35
C VAL A 56 3.62 8.69 -11.84
N GLU A 57 4.89 8.99 -12.09
CA GLU A 57 5.55 10.24 -11.69
C GLU A 57 6.18 10.85 -12.95
N ASN A 58 5.84 12.11 -13.28
CA ASN A 58 6.32 12.80 -14.49
C ASN A 58 6.12 11.97 -15.77
N GLU A 59 4.93 11.38 -15.94
CA GLU A 59 4.56 10.52 -17.07
C GLU A 59 5.36 9.21 -17.20
N ALA A 60 6.19 8.88 -16.22
CA ALA A 60 6.97 7.65 -16.18
C ALA A 60 6.50 6.72 -15.05
N PHE A 61 6.54 5.40 -15.32
CA PHE A 61 6.31 4.40 -14.29
C PHE A 61 7.52 4.28 -13.37
N LYS A 62 7.27 4.26 -12.06
CA LYS A 62 8.30 4.07 -11.04
C LYS A 62 7.83 3.04 -10.03
N ASP A 63 8.69 2.08 -9.74
CA ASP A 63 8.45 1.07 -8.72
C ASP A 63 9.08 1.52 -7.40
N ILE A 64 8.28 1.59 -6.36
CA ILE A 64 8.69 1.97 -5.01
C ILE A 64 8.60 0.70 -4.13
N PRO A 65 9.73 0.07 -3.76
CA PRO A 65 9.70 -1.03 -2.82
C PRO A 65 9.32 -0.52 -1.42
N ILE A 66 8.36 -1.19 -0.79
CA ILE A 66 7.91 -0.96 0.58
C ILE A 66 8.02 -2.30 1.30
N LYS A 67 8.97 -2.37 2.24
CA LYS A 67 9.29 -3.59 2.98
C LYS A 67 8.36 -3.78 4.17
N GLU A 68 8.43 -4.97 4.75
CA GLU A 68 7.76 -5.25 6.02
C GLU A 68 8.10 -4.22 7.10
N GLY A 69 7.08 -3.72 7.79
CA GLY A 69 7.22 -2.72 8.85
C GLY A 69 7.46 -1.29 8.34
N GLU A 70 7.57 -1.07 7.03
CA GLU A 70 7.69 0.26 6.46
C GLU A 70 6.32 0.93 6.23
N MET A 71 6.35 2.25 6.17
CA MET A 71 5.20 3.11 5.86
C MET A 71 5.58 4.03 4.72
N PHE A 72 4.62 4.31 3.84
CA PHE A 72 4.82 5.20 2.71
C PHE A 72 3.67 6.21 2.63
N LEU A 73 4.01 7.49 2.50
CA LEU A 73 3.05 8.56 2.22
C LEU A 73 3.10 8.88 0.73
N LEU A 74 1.98 8.66 0.06
CA LEU A 74 1.82 8.98 -1.35
C LEU A 74 1.03 10.30 -1.47
N PRO A 75 1.50 11.28 -2.27
CA PRO A 75 0.71 12.46 -2.59
C PRO A 75 -0.66 12.09 -3.16
N GLY A 76 -1.68 12.84 -2.78
CA GLY A 76 -3.05 12.66 -3.24
C GLY A 76 -3.14 12.77 -4.76
N ASN A 77 -4.08 12.03 -5.35
CA ASN A 77 -4.26 11.93 -6.80
C ASN A 77 -3.07 11.36 -7.59
N THR A 78 -2.04 10.80 -6.92
CA THR A 78 -0.98 10.08 -7.63
C THR A 78 -1.51 8.73 -8.12
N PRO A 79 -1.51 8.47 -9.45
CA PRO A 79 -1.90 7.15 -9.97
C PRO A 79 -0.95 6.08 -9.45
N HIS A 80 -1.49 5.05 -8.81
CA HIS A 80 -0.69 4.00 -8.19
C HIS A 80 -1.34 2.61 -8.32
N ASN A 81 -0.51 1.57 -8.26
CA ASN A 81 -0.91 0.18 -8.31
C ASN A 81 -0.04 -0.62 -7.32
N PRO A 82 -0.60 -1.08 -6.19
CA PRO A 82 0.07 -1.99 -5.28
C PRO A 82 0.28 -3.35 -5.97
N VAL A 83 1.53 -3.72 -6.20
CA VAL A 83 1.93 -4.97 -6.84
C VAL A 83 2.48 -5.93 -5.78
N ARG A 84 1.93 -7.15 -5.78
CA ARG A 84 2.37 -8.28 -4.97
C ARG A 84 2.61 -9.46 -5.94
N GLU A 85 3.82 -9.60 -6.46
CA GLU A 85 4.16 -10.61 -7.48
C GLU A 85 4.03 -12.06 -6.92
N PRO A 86 3.66 -13.04 -7.78
CA PRO A 86 4.66 -13.63 -8.67
C PRO A 86 4.25 -13.65 -10.16
N GLY A 87 5.09 -13.07 -11.00
CA GLY A 87 5.17 -13.35 -12.43
C GLY A 87 4.27 -12.48 -13.31
N ARG A 88 4.85 -11.37 -13.79
CA ARG A 88 4.46 -10.59 -14.98
C ARG A 88 3.29 -9.62 -14.83
N SER A 89 3.66 -8.34 -14.92
CA SER A 89 3.02 -7.29 -15.73
C SER A 89 1.50 -7.39 -15.87
N GLN A 90 0.77 -7.05 -14.80
CA GLN A 90 -0.62 -6.65 -14.97
C GLN A 90 -0.66 -5.16 -15.29
N VAL A 91 -1.02 -4.84 -16.53
CA VAL A 91 -1.46 -3.50 -16.92
C VAL A 91 -2.84 -3.30 -16.29
N ASN A 92 -2.86 -2.87 -15.03
CA ASN A 92 -4.08 -2.46 -14.34
C ASN A 92 -4.08 -0.94 -14.28
N ARG A 93 -5.01 -0.34 -15.04
CA ARG A 93 -5.27 1.09 -15.13
C ARG A 93 -5.58 1.61 -13.72
N ALA A 94 -4.71 2.45 -13.16
CA ALA A 94 -5.00 3.17 -11.92
C ALA A 94 -6.22 4.07 -12.18
N THR A 95 -7.36 3.76 -11.58
CA THR A 95 -8.53 4.63 -11.63
C THR A 95 -8.25 5.87 -10.78
N HIS A 96 -8.54 7.04 -11.33
CA HIS A 96 -8.61 8.27 -10.54
C HIS A 96 -9.62 8.05 -9.41
N ALA A 97 -9.29 8.52 -8.20
CA ALA A 97 -10.27 8.70 -7.14
C ALA A 97 -11.25 9.80 -7.57
N GLY A 98 -12.17 9.48 -8.48
CA GLY A 98 -13.06 10.47 -9.10
C GLY A 98 -13.81 10.02 -10.35
N ASP A 99 -13.52 8.87 -10.96
CA ASP A 99 -14.31 8.38 -12.10
C ASP A 99 -15.14 7.14 -11.74
N SER A 100 -16.46 7.39 -11.63
CA SER A 100 -17.64 6.51 -11.50
C SER A 100 -17.80 5.66 -10.23
#